data_AF-A0A8T4ZE39-F1
#
_entry.id   AF-A0A8T4ZE39-F1
#
_cell.length_a   1.000
_cell.length_b   1.000
_cell.length_c   1.000
_cell.angle_alpha   90.00
_cell.angle_beta   90.00
_cell.angle_gamma   90.00
#
_symmetry.space_group_name_H-M   'P 1'
#
loop_
_entity.id
_entity.type
_entity.pdbx_description
1 polymer ?
#
loop_
_entity_poly.entity_id
_entity_poly.type
_entity_poly.pdbx_seq_one_letter_code
_entity_poly.pdbx_strand_id
1 'polypeptide(L)'
;RVVAIYAEGIRDGRRFIEVSRRVSPKKPIIILKSARTRSGGRAAETHTGSLMVRDEIFDAACRAAGIIRAGDIEELLDYTKAFAMSPPPRGDRVGVIAYTGAGCVMSADAIEDYGLRLAELSEETMETLRTYTPPFGVL
;
A
#
# COMPACT_ATOMS: atom_id res chain seq x y z
N ARG A 1 13.03 8.29 -3.66
CA ARG A 1 12.63 6.87 -3.62
C ARG A 1 11.14 6.68 -3.84
N VAL A 2 10.27 7.46 -3.19
CA VAL A 2 8.80 7.41 -3.34
C VAL A 2 8.22 8.82 -3.51
N VAL A 3 7.04 8.96 -4.13
CA VAL A 3 6.23 10.20 -4.17
C VAL A 3 4.95 9.93 -3.40
N ALA A 4 4.67 10.71 -2.36
CA ALA A 4 3.43 10.66 -1.58
C ALA A 4 2.62 11.94 -1.85
N ILE A 5 1.33 11.79 -2.12
CA ILE A 5 0.45 12.90 -2.50
C ILE A 5 -0.82 12.84 -1.65
N TYR A 6 -1.12 13.93 -0.95
CA TYR A 6 -2.49 14.23 -0.55
C TYR A 6 -3.09 15.16 -1.60
N ALA A 7 -4.26 14.81 -2.13
CA ALA A 7 -4.93 15.60 -3.16
C ALA A 7 -6.39 15.85 -2.80
N GLU A 8 -6.83 17.10 -2.94
CA GLU A 8 -8.24 17.47 -2.87
C GLU A 8 -8.87 17.58 -4.25
N GLY A 9 -8.07 17.93 -5.26
CA GLY A 9 -8.45 18.00 -6.65
C GLY A 9 -7.22 17.99 -7.57
N ILE A 10 -7.44 17.65 -8.84
CA ILE A 10 -6.40 17.68 -9.88
C ILE A 10 -6.88 18.61 -10.98
N ARG A 11 -6.15 19.70 -11.22
CA ARG A 11 -6.54 20.72 -12.21
C ARG A 11 -6.37 20.24 -13.65
N ASP A 12 -5.23 19.62 -13.96
CA ASP A 12 -4.93 19.06 -15.28
C ASP A 12 -4.78 17.53 -15.16
N GLY A 13 -5.92 16.85 -15.16
CA GLY A 13 -5.99 15.40 -14.96
C GLY A 13 -5.25 14.61 -16.04
N ARG A 14 -5.32 15.06 -17.30
CA ARG A 14 -4.66 14.39 -18.42
C ARG A 14 -3.14 14.45 -18.26
N ARG A 15 -2.58 15.64 -18.03
CA ARG A 15 -1.15 15.79 -17.80
C ARG A 15 -0.70 15.04 -16.55
N PHE A 16 -1.49 15.07 -15.47
CA PHE A 16 -1.18 14.34 -14.25
C PHE A 16 -1.01 12.83 -14.51
N ILE A 17 -1.96 12.21 -15.22
CA ILE A 17 -1.91 10.80 -15.57
C ILE A 17 -0.74 10.49 -16.53
N GLU A 18 -0.52 11.32 -17.55
CA GLU A 18 0.58 11.14 -18.52
C GLU A 18 1.97 11.24 -17.87
N VAL A 19 2.15 12.15 -16.91
CA VAL A 19 3.38 12.25 -16.12
C VAL A 19 3.50 11.05 -15.17
N SER A 20 2.43 10.73 -14.45
CA SER A 20 2.45 9.66 -13.46
C SER A 20 2.80 8.31 -14.09
N ARG A 21 2.25 8.00 -15.27
CA ARG A 21 2.55 6.77 -16.01
C ARG A 21 4.01 6.62 -16.42
N ARG A 22 4.73 7.73 -16.61
CA ARG A 22 6.17 7.73 -16.92
C ARG A 22 7.04 7.60 -15.67
N VAL A 23 6.53 8.04 -14.53
CA VAL A 23 7.26 8.10 -13.26
C VAL A 23 7.07 6.84 -12.42
N SER A 24 5.84 6.30 -12.35
CA SER A 24 5.48 5.16 -11.51
C SER A 24 6.35 3.92 -11.67
N PRO A 25 6.86 3.55 -12.87
CA PRO A 25 7.74 2.37 -13.01
C PRO A 25 9.11 2.56 -12.37
N LYS A 26 9.55 3.81 -12.16
CA LYS A 26 10.87 4.16 -11.59
C LYS A 26 10.77 4.59 -10.14
N LYS A 27 9.67 5.22 -9.77
CA LYS A 27 9.44 5.83 -8.46
C LYS A 27 7.97 5.64 -8.12
N PRO A 28 7.63 4.79 -7.13
CA PRO A 28 6.25 4.58 -6.72
C PRO A 28 5.57 5.90 -6.39
N ILE A 29 4.32 6.05 -6.84
CA ILE A 29 3.46 7.20 -6.54
C ILE A 29 2.31 6.67 -5.71
N ILE A 30 2.15 7.22 -4.51
CA ILE A 30 1.06 6.89 -3.59
C ILE A 30 0.19 8.14 -3.43
N ILE A 31 -1.13 8.00 -3.57
CA ILE A 31 -2.07 9.10 -3.47
C ILE A 31 -3.20 8.81 -2.49
N LEU A 32 -3.38 9.72 -1.54
CA LEU A 32 -4.59 9.87 -0.76
C LEU A 32 -5.42 10.99 -1.38
N LYS A 33 -6.57 10.64 -1.96
CA LYS A 33 -7.53 11.61 -2.50
C LYS A 33 -8.64 11.82 -1.49
N SER A 34 -8.86 13.05 -1.03
CA SER A 34 -10.02 13.38 -0.20
C SER A 34 -11.28 13.54 -1.06
N ALA A 35 -12.43 13.78 -0.43
CA ALA A 35 -13.70 13.99 -1.13
C ALA A 35 -14.15 12.83 -2.03
N ARG A 36 -13.89 11.58 -1.59
CA ARG A 36 -14.23 10.35 -2.32
C ARG A 36 -15.72 10.00 -2.28
N THR A 37 -16.41 10.44 -1.23
CA THR A 37 -17.83 10.16 -1.01
C THR A 37 -18.69 11.34 -1.44
N ARG A 38 -19.99 11.12 -1.66
CA ARG A 38 -20.93 12.22 -1.98
C ARG A 38 -20.93 13.33 -0.93
N SER A 39 -20.88 12.98 0.35
CA SER A 39 -20.84 13.96 1.44
C SER A 39 -19.51 14.70 1.51
N GLY A 40 -18.38 13.99 1.35
CA GLY A 40 -17.06 14.61 1.29
C GLY A 40 -16.88 15.50 0.06
N GLY A 41 -17.43 15.08 -1.08
CA GLY A 41 -17.52 15.84 -2.33
C GLY A 41 -18.17 17.20 -2.14
N ARG A 42 -19.40 17.21 -1.59
CA ARG A 42 -20.13 18.45 -1.29
C ARG A 42 -19.37 19.36 -0.33
N ALA A 43 -18.78 18.81 0.73
CA ALA A 43 -17.99 19.59 1.68
C ALA A 43 -16.74 20.21 1.02
N ALA A 44 -16.07 19.46 0.14
CA ALA A 44 -14.93 19.98 -0.61
C ALA A 44 -15.35 21.05 -1.62
N GLU A 45 -16.44 20.86 -2.37
CA GLU A 45 -16.98 21.85 -3.31
C GLU A 45 -17.23 23.21 -2.62
N THR A 46 -17.77 23.20 -1.41
CA THR A 46 -18.02 24.44 -0.64
C THR A 46 -16.77 25.19 -0.23
N HIS A 47 -15.63 24.50 -0.07
CA HIS A 47 -14.39 25.11 0.43
C HIS A 47 -13.37 25.37 -0.69
N THR A 48 -13.30 24.51 -1.70
CA THR A 48 -12.26 24.57 -2.74
C THR A 48 -12.81 24.96 -4.11
N GLY A 49 -14.13 24.92 -4.31
CA GLY A 49 -14.78 25.16 -5.61
C GLY A 49 -14.39 24.15 -6.70
N SER A 50 -13.72 23.05 -6.35
CA SER A 50 -13.25 22.06 -7.32
C SER A 50 -14.37 21.12 -7.74
N LEU A 51 -14.56 20.92 -9.04
CA LEU A 51 -15.52 19.96 -9.59
C LEU A 51 -15.21 18.55 -9.09
N MET A 52 -16.18 17.89 -8.48
CA MET A 52 -16.04 16.51 -8.00
C MET A 52 -15.90 15.55 -9.19
N VAL A 53 -14.76 14.86 -9.27
CA VAL A 53 -14.60 13.69 -10.14
C VAL A 53 -15.11 12.47 -9.39
N ARG A 54 -15.91 11.62 -10.06
CA ARG A 54 -16.36 10.33 -9.50
C ARG A 54 -15.15 9.49 -9.08
N ASP A 55 -15.17 8.96 -7.86
CA ASP A 55 -14.01 8.26 -7.28
C ASP A 55 -13.62 7.03 -8.11
N GLU A 56 -14.59 6.36 -8.75
CA GLU A 56 -14.38 5.20 -9.62
C GLU A 56 -13.60 5.56 -10.89
N ILE A 57 -13.85 6.75 -11.45
CA ILE A 57 -13.10 7.25 -12.62
C ILE A 57 -11.66 7.57 -12.21
N PHE A 58 -11.50 8.21 -11.06
CA PHE A 58 -10.18 8.54 -10.53
C PHE A 58 -9.38 7.28 -10.19
N ASP A 59 -10.04 6.27 -9.61
CA ASP A 59 -9.45 4.97 -9.32
C ASP A 59 -8.98 4.25 -10.59
N ALA A 60 -9.82 4.16 -11.61
CA ALA A 60 -9.45 3.58 -12.90
C ALA A 60 -8.27 4.31 -13.55
N ALA A 61 -8.23 5.64 -13.48
CA ALA A 61 -7.13 6.44 -14.00
C ALA A 61 -5.82 6.19 -13.21
N CYS A 62 -5.89 6.13 -11.88
CA CYS A 62 -4.74 5.81 -11.03
C CYS A 62 -4.17 4.43 -11.37
N ARG A 63 -5.03 3.42 -11.47
CA ARG A 63 -4.66 2.04 -11.83
C ARG A 63 -3.97 1.98 -13.20
N ALA A 64 -4.52 2.66 -14.21
CA ALA A 64 -3.93 2.73 -15.54
C ALA A 64 -2.58 3.47 -15.58
N ALA A 65 -2.32 4.33 -14.61
CA ALA A 65 -1.07 5.08 -14.46
C ALA A 65 -0.05 4.41 -13.52
N GLY A 66 -0.38 3.28 -12.89
CA GLY A 66 0.46 2.64 -11.87
C GLY A 66 0.58 3.45 -10.58
N ILE A 67 -0.43 4.27 -10.26
CA ILE A 67 -0.52 5.01 -8.99
C ILE A 67 -1.20 4.12 -7.95
N ILE A 68 -0.59 4.04 -6.76
CA ILE A 68 -1.12 3.31 -5.62
C ILE A 68 -2.04 4.25 -4.84
N ARG A 69 -3.25 3.79 -4.48
CA ARG A 69 -4.19 4.59 -3.70
C ARG A 69 -4.10 4.21 -2.23
N ALA A 70 -4.03 5.22 -1.37
CA ALA A 70 -4.28 5.09 0.06
C ALA A 70 -5.75 5.45 0.37
N GLY A 71 -6.34 4.71 1.30
CA GLY A 71 -7.67 4.91 1.87
C GLY A 71 -7.70 6.03 2.90
N ASP A 72 -6.64 6.15 3.69
CA ASP A 72 -6.49 7.17 4.72
C ASP A 72 -5.02 7.63 4.88
N ILE A 73 -4.78 8.45 5.90
CA ILE A 73 -3.46 9.03 6.18
C ILE A 73 -2.49 7.99 6.74
N GLU A 74 -2.97 6.99 7.47
CA GLU A 74 -2.14 5.93 8.04
C GLU A 74 -1.59 5.05 6.92
N GLU A 75 -2.46 4.61 6.01
CA GLU A 75 -2.05 3.88 4.81
C GLU A 75 -1.10 4.69 3.92
N LEU A 76 -1.34 6.01 3.76
CA LEU A 76 -0.42 6.87 3.00
C LEU A 76 0.99 6.83 3.59
N LEU A 77 1.10 6.92 4.93
CA LEU A 77 2.38 6.91 5.63
C LEU A 77 3.03 5.52 5.60
N ASP A 78 2.25 4.47 5.84
CA ASP A 78 2.74 3.08 5.85
C ASP A 78 3.25 2.65 4.49
N TYR A 79 2.50 2.90 3.42
CA TYR A 79 2.95 2.61 2.06
C TYR A 79 4.21 3.41 1.74
N THR A 80 4.23 4.71 2.10
CA THR A 80 5.39 5.57 1.84
C THR A 80 6.63 5.04 2.53
N LYS A 81 6.50 4.61 3.79
CA LYS A 81 7.58 4.04 4.58
C LYS A 81 8.07 2.72 3.97
N ALA A 82 7.16 1.81 3.64
CA ALA A 82 7.48 0.52 3.03
C ALA A 82 8.30 0.70 1.73
N PHE A 83 7.84 1.56 0.81
CA PHE A 83 8.55 1.83 -0.45
C PHE A 83 9.84 2.64 -0.29
N ALA A 84 9.98 3.42 0.79
CA ALA A 84 11.20 4.19 1.05
C ALA A 84 12.32 3.35 1.68
N MET A 85 11.95 2.38 2.50
CA MET A 85 12.86 1.61 3.35
C MET A 85 13.19 0.23 2.79
N SER A 86 12.33 -0.35 1.96
CA SER A 86 12.50 -1.71 1.45
C SER A 86 12.62 -1.73 -0.08
N PRO A 87 13.46 -2.61 -0.66
CA PRO A 87 13.41 -2.89 -2.08
C PRO A 87 12.10 -3.63 -2.44
N PRO A 88 11.68 -3.61 -3.72
CA PRO A 88 10.57 -4.44 -4.18
C PRO A 88 10.84 -5.93 -3.89
N PRO A 89 9.82 -6.70 -3.46
CA PRO A 89 9.97 -8.13 -3.24
C PRO A 89 10.26 -8.85 -4.56
N ARG A 90 10.97 -9.98 -4.47
CA ARG A 90 11.33 -10.81 -5.64
C ARG A 90 10.23 -11.80 -6.07
N GLY A 91 9.16 -11.90 -5.29
CA GLY A 91 8.06 -12.84 -5.51
C GLY A 91 6.91 -12.57 -4.54
N ASP A 92 5.99 -13.53 -4.47
CA ASP A 92 4.73 -13.47 -3.71
C ASP A 92 4.77 -14.20 -2.36
N ARG A 93 5.90 -14.83 -2.00
CA ARG A 93 6.06 -15.55 -0.74
C ARG A 93 6.56 -14.64 0.38
N VAL A 94 5.84 -14.61 1.51
CA VAL A 94 6.12 -13.76 2.68
C VAL A 94 6.41 -14.63 3.90
N GLY A 95 7.56 -14.43 4.53
CA GLY A 95 7.87 -15.02 5.83
C GLY A 95 7.52 -14.06 6.96
N VAL A 96 7.00 -14.58 8.07
CA VAL A 96 6.58 -13.79 9.24
C VAL A 96 7.41 -14.20 10.45
N ILE A 97 7.93 -13.21 11.17
CA ILE A 97 8.53 -13.40 12.49
C ILE A 97 7.81 -12.44 13.43
N ALA A 98 7.12 -12.98 14.43
CA ALA A 98 6.41 -12.19 15.43
C ALA A 98 6.68 -12.75 16.82
N TYR A 99 6.66 -11.88 17.83
CA TYR A 99 6.86 -12.27 19.23
C TYR A 99 5.58 -12.84 19.88
N THR A 100 4.43 -12.72 19.21
CA THR A 100 3.14 -13.28 19.66
C THR A 100 2.53 -14.18 18.59
N GLY A 101 1.84 -15.23 19.03
CA GLY A 101 1.08 -16.10 18.12
C GLY A 101 -0.05 -15.34 17.39
N ALA A 102 -0.71 -14.39 18.06
CA ALA A 102 -1.74 -13.56 17.42
C ALA A 102 -1.18 -12.74 16.24
N GLY A 103 0.05 -12.22 16.36
CA GLY A 103 0.73 -11.54 15.26
C GLY A 103 0.98 -12.46 14.07
N CYS A 104 1.36 -13.72 14.31
CA CYS A 104 1.52 -14.71 13.24
C CYS A 104 0.20 -14.99 12.51
N VAL A 105 -0.89 -15.20 13.25
CA VAL A 105 -2.22 -15.48 12.68
C VAL A 105 -2.71 -14.29 11.85
N MET A 106 -2.74 -13.09 12.43
CA MET A 106 -3.20 -11.89 11.72
C MET A 106 -2.35 -11.58 10.48
N SER A 107 -1.04 -11.85 10.53
CA SER A 107 -0.16 -11.67 9.37
C SER A 107 -0.44 -12.71 8.29
N ALA A 108 -0.70 -13.97 8.66
CA ALA A 108 -1.05 -15.03 7.72
C ALA A 108 -2.37 -14.72 7.00
N ASP A 109 -3.40 -14.30 7.74
CA ASP A 109 -4.69 -13.87 7.16
C ASP A 109 -4.47 -12.70 6.17
N ALA A 110 -3.74 -11.66 6.58
CA ALA A 110 -3.46 -10.52 5.71
C ALA A 110 -2.68 -10.91 4.45
N ILE A 111 -1.71 -11.82 4.54
CA ILE A 111 -0.96 -12.32 3.38
C ILE A 111 -1.92 -12.91 2.35
N GLU A 112 -2.85 -13.76 2.78
CA GLU A 112 -3.83 -14.37 1.87
C GLU A 112 -4.86 -13.38 1.34
N ASP A 113 -5.35 -12.45 2.17
CA ASP A 113 -6.30 -11.39 1.77
C ASP A 113 -5.76 -10.52 0.63
N TYR A 114 -4.44 -10.30 0.61
CA TYR A 114 -3.75 -9.56 -0.46
C TYR A 114 -3.26 -10.46 -1.62
N GLY A 115 -3.64 -11.75 -1.63
CA GLY A 115 -3.28 -12.70 -2.70
C GLY A 115 -1.81 -13.12 -2.72
N LEU A 116 -1.10 -12.91 -1.61
CA LEU A 116 0.27 -13.39 -1.40
C LEU A 116 0.24 -14.80 -0.80
N ARG A 117 1.41 -15.42 -0.63
CA ARG A 117 1.54 -16.76 -0.05
C ARG A 117 2.43 -16.74 1.18
N LEU A 118 2.03 -17.46 2.23
CA LEU A 118 2.92 -17.69 3.36
C LEU A 118 4.13 -18.52 2.88
N ALA A 119 5.33 -18.12 3.28
CA ALA A 119 6.55 -18.80 2.87
C ALA A 119 6.76 -20.08 3.67
N GLU A 120 7.07 -21.18 2.98
CA GLU A 120 7.66 -22.37 3.60
C GLU A 120 9.17 -22.17 3.75
N LEU A 121 9.65 -22.23 4.99
CA LEU A 121 11.07 -22.11 5.30
C LEU A 121 11.78 -23.43 5.04
N SER A 122 13.04 -23.37 4.58
CA SER A 122 13.88 -24.57 4.42
C SER A 122 14.21 -25.20 5.77
N GLU A 123 14.48 -26.51 5.79
CA GLU A 123 14.87 -27.20 7.03
C GLU A 123 16.13 -26.56 7.66
N GLU A 124 17.10 -26.16 6.85
CA GLU A 124 18.31 -25.44 7.32
C GLU A 124 17.96 -24.13 8.06
N THR A 125 16.98 -23.38 7.55
CA THR A 125 16.50 -22.15 8.20
C THR A 125 15.77 -22.49 9.50
N MET A 126 14.92 -23.52 9.49
CA MET A 126 14.18 -23.97 10.67
C MET A 126 15.12 -24.44 11.78
N GLU A 127 16.15 -25.23 11.45
CA GLU A 127 17.18 -25.67 12.38
C GLU A 127 17.93 -24.49 13.01
N THR A 128 18.30 -23.49 12.19
CA THR A 128 18.96 -22.28 12.68
C THR A 128 18.06 -21.52 13.66
N LEU A 129 16.78 -21.32 13.32
CA LEU A 129 15.82 -20.62 14.18
C LEU A 129 15.61 -21.35 15.51
N ARG A 130 15.54 -22.69 15.51
CA ARG A 130 15.42 -23.50 16.74
C ARG A 130 16.54 -23.22 17.75
N THR A 131 17.72 -22.79 17.31
CA THR A 131 18.83 -22.43 18.23
C THR A 131 18.63 -21.11 18.97
N TYR A 132 17.82 -20.20 18.42
CA TYR A 132 17.50 -18.90 19.02
C TYR A 132 16.15 -18.88 19.75
N THR A 133 15.29 -19.87 19.48
CA THR A 133 13.94 -19.96 20.05
C THR A 133 13.98 -20.63 21.44
N PRO A 134 13.37 -20.01 22.47
CA PRO A 134 13.23 -20.64 23.78
C PRO A 134 12.44 -21.96 23.71
N PRO A 135 12.56 -22.86 24.69
CA PRO A 135 11.87 -24.16 24.69
C PRO A 135 10.34 -24.12 24.56
N PHE A 136 9.72 -22.98 24.92
CA PHE A 136 8.28 -22.75 24.82
C PHE A 136 7.86 -21.97 23.56
N GLY A 137 8.82 -21.53 22.74
CA GLY A 137 8.53 -20.86 21.48
C GLY A 137 8.10 -21.86 20.40
N VAL A 138 7.18 -21.43 19.54
CA VAL A 138 6.68 -22.22 18.40
C VAL A 138 7.21 -21.61 17.12
N LEU A 139 7.70 -22.47 16.21
CA LEU A 139 8.19 -22.11 14.87
C LEU A 139 7.23 -22.65 13.81
#